data_AF-A0A6I3DF62-F1
#
_entry.id   AF-A0A6I3DF62-F1
#
_cell.length_a   1.000
_cell.length_b   1.000
_cell.length_c   1.000
_cell.angle_alpha   90.00
_cell.angle_beta   90.00
_cell.angle_gamma   90.00
#
_symmetry.space_group_name_H-M   'P 1'
#
loop_
_entity.id
_entity.type
_entity.pdbx_description
1 polymer ?
#
loop_
_entity_poly.entity_id
_entity_poly.type
_entity_poly.pdbx_seq_one_letter_code
_entity_poly.pdbx_strand_id
1 'polypeptide(L)'
;MAQVALPVTHDTDAHALEHDHHVPSAGVSNTKLAMWVFLSSDCLFFGAFITTYLLYRNRNVAGPTPRSLYNIPFTSVTSFILLMSSLTMVLALAAIQRGDHRRFRVWVLATAAFGMLFIGGQVFE
;
A
#
# COMPACT_ATOMS: atom_id res chain seq x y z
N MET A 1 -18.37 69.79 0.52
CA MET A 1 -18.22 68.98 -0.69
C MET A 1 -17.37 67.78 -0.33
N ALA A 2 -17.97 66.60 -0.43
CA ALA A 2 -17.35 65.32 -0.12
C ALA A 2 -16.36 64.90 -1.20
N GLN A 3 -15.26 64.29 -0.82
CA GLN A 3 -14.72 63.12 -1.53
C GLN A 3 -13.76 62.35 -0.63
N VAL A 4 -14.30 61.28 -0.04
CA VAL A 4 -13.56 60.11 0.41
C VAL A 4 -13.10 59.38 -0.86
N ALA A 5 -11.80 59.13 -1.00
CA ALA A 5 -11.26 58.22 -2.00
C ALA A 5 -10.24 57.30 -1.30
N LEU A 6 -10.63 56.03 -1.20
CA LEU A 6 -9.94 54.94 -0.50
C LEU A 6 -8.57 54.64 -1.13
N PRO A 7 -7.62 54.07 -0.37
CA PRO A 7 -6.43 53.46 -0.96
C PRO A 7 -6.86 52.22 -1.77
N VAL A 8 -6.60 52.22 -3.07
CA VAL A 8 -6.74 51.04 -3.93
C VAL A 8 -5.57 50.11 -3.62
N THR A 9 -5.81 49.12 -2.77
CA THR A 9 -4.96 47.94 -2.65
C THR A 9 -5.14 47.13 -3.92
N HIS A 10 -4.13 47.12 -4.79
CA HIS A 10 -4.04 46.11 -5.85
C HIS A 10 -3.54 44.81 -5.21
N ASP A 11 -4.46 44.11 -4.56
CA ASP A 11 -4.34 42.68 -4.25
C ASP A 11 -4.24 41.93 -5.58
N THR A 12 -3.00 41.78 -6.04
CA THR A 12 -2.67 41.05 -7.25
C THR A 12 -2.27 39.65 -6.81
N ASP A 13 -3.15 38.72 -7.16
CA ASP A 13 -2.94 37.28 -7.21
C ASP A 13 -3.04 36.54 -5.87
N ALA A 14 -4.26 36.60 -5.34
CA ALA A 14 -4.90 35.52 -4.63
C ALA A 14 -5.06 34.25 -5.51
N HIS A 15 -3.93 33.68 -5.95
CA HIS A 15 -3.82 32.25 -6.24
C HIS A 15 -3.19 31.53 -5.05
N ALA A 16 -3.62 31.90 -3.85
CA ALA A 16 -3.69 30.94 -2.77
C ALA A 16 -4.55 29.80 -3.30
N LEU A 17 -3.91 28.67 -3.60
CA LEU A 17 -4.59 27.41 -3.82
C LEU A 17 -5.39 27.13 -2.55
N GLU A 18 -6.63 27.63 -2.53
CA GLU A 18 -7.67 27.20 -1.65
C GLU A 18 -7.86 25.72 -1.98
N HIS A 19 -7.02 24.88 -1.35
CA HIS A 19 -7.32 23.49 -1.13
C HIS A 19 -8.54 23.54 -0.21
N ASP A 20 -9.68 23.71 -0.85
CA ASP A 20 -10.98 23.67 -0.26
C ASP A 20 -11.05 22.33 0.48
N HIS A 21 -10.84 22.41 1.79
CA HIS A 21 -10.88 21.30 2.72
C HIS A 21 -12.34 20.84 2.75
N HIS A 22 -12.73 20.11 1.71
CA HIS A 22 -13.98 19.38 1.61
C HIS A 22 -14.00 18.43 2.80
N VAL A 23 -14.66 18.88 3.87
CA VAL A 23 -14.95 18.14 5.08
C VAL A 23 -15.63 16.84 4.63
N PRO A 24 -14.93 15.69 4.70
CA PRO A 24 -15.49 14.45 4.19
C PRO A 24 -16.68 14.08 5.05
N SER A 25 -17.83 13.83 4.42
CA SER A 25 -19.10 13.47 5.08
C SER A 25 -19.03 12.20 5.96
N ALA A 26 -17.88 11.51 5.97
CA ALA A 26 -17.62 10.28 6.73
C ALA A 26 -16.57 10.42 7.84
N GLY A 27 -16.03 11.62 8.12
CA GLY A 27 -15.02 11.83 9.17
C GLY A 27 -13.65 11.19 8.90
N VAL A 28 -13.41 10.68 7.69
CA VAL A 28 -12.16 10.05 7.23
C VAL A 28 -11.56 10.89 6.11
N SER A 29 -10.24 11.10 6.10
CA SER A 29 -9.59 11.89 5.04
C SER A 29 -9.77 11.26 3.66
N ASN A 30 -9.98 12.09 2.64
CA ASN A 30 -10.18 11.63 1.24
C ASN A 30 -9.02 10.75 0.76
N THR A 31 -7.77 11.04 1.16
CA THR A 31 -6.60 10.22 0.84
C THR A 31 -6.67 8.82 1.45
N LYS A 32 -7.10 8.71 2.71
CA LYS A 32 -7.26 7.41 3.37
C LYS A 32 -8.39 6.62 2.72
N LEU A 33 -9.51 7.28 2.41
CA LEU A 33 -10.62 6.66 1.68
C LEU A 33 -10.18 6.12 0.31
N ALA A 34 -9.43 6.91 -0.46
CA ALA A 34 -8.89 6.50 -1.75
C ALA A 34 -7.99 5.26 -1.64
N MET A 35 -7.11 5.20 -0.62
CA MET A 35 -6.27 4.03 -0.35
C MET A 35 -7.09 2.77 -0.04
N TRP A 36 -8.19 2.91 0.72
CA TRP A 36 -9.07 1.77 1.04
C TRP A 36 -9.79 1.22 -0.20
N VAL A 37 -10.28 2.12 -1.07
CA VAL A 37 -10.92 1.73 -2.33
C VAL A 37 -9.90 1.06 -3.26
N PHE A 38 -8.68 1.61 -3.37
CA PHE A 38 -7.60 1.02 -4.16
C PHE A 38 -7.25 -0.40 -3.69
N LEU A 39 -7.04 -0.60 -2.38
CA LEU A 39 -6.74 -1.93 -1.81
C LEU A 39 -7.89 -2.92 -2.02
N SER A 40 -9.14 -2.44 -1.97
CA SER A 40 -10.32 -3.27 -2.25
C SER A 40 -10.36 -3.71 -3.72
N SER A 41 -9.94 -2.84 -4.65
CA SER A 41 -9.82 -3.17 -6.07
C SER A 41 -8.78 -4.27 -6.32
N ASP A 42 -7.60 -4.17 -5.71
CA ASP A 42 -6.56 -5.22 -5.81
C ASP A 42 -7.06 -6.56 -5.24
N CYS A 43 -7.79 -6.54 -4.12
CA CYS A 43 -8.40 -7.74 -3.53
C CYS A 43 -9.38 -8.42 -4.50
N LEU A 44 -10.25 -7.65 -5.15
CA LEU A 44 -11.19 -8.17 -6.16
C LEU A 44 -10.47 -8.71 -7.39
N PHE A 45 -9.41 -8.03 -7.84
CA PHE A 45 -8.58 -8.45 -8.96
C PHE A 45 -7.95 -9.82 -8.72
N PHE A 46 -7.28 -10.03 -7.58
CA PHE A 46 -6.76 -11.36 -7.21
C PHE A 46 -7.88 -12.38 -6.97
N GLY A 47 -9.02 -11.95 -6.40
CA GLY A 47 -10.20 -12.79 -6.20
C GLY A 47 -10.75 -13.38 -7.50
N ALA A 48 -10.76 -12.61 -8.59
CA ALA A 48 -11.17 -13.08 -9.91
C ALA A 48 -10.20 -14.17 -10.46
N PHE A 49 -8.89 -14.02 -10.26
CA PHE A 49 -7.91 -15.03 -10.64
C PHE A 49 -8.03 -16.31 -9.82
N ILE A 50 -8.21 -16.20 -8.50
CA ILE A 50 -8.43 -17.38 -7.63
C ILE A 50 -9.72 -18.10 -8.03
N THR A 51 -10.80 -17.36 -8.28
CA THR A 51 -12.09 -17.92 -8.73
C THR A 51 -11.93 -18.66 -10.05
N THR A 52 -11.21 -18.07 -11.00
CA THR A 52 -10.87 -18.71 -12.27
C THR A 52 -10.09 -20.01 -12.03
N TYR A 53 -9.03 -19.99 -11.20
CA TYR A 53 -8.29 -21.21 -10.85
C TYR A 53 -9.20 -22.29 -10.25
N LEU A 54 -10.09 -21.94 -9.30
CA LEU A 54 -11.00 -22.89 -8.66
C LEU A 54 -12.06 -23.47 -9.61
N LEU A 55 -12.51 -22.72 -10.61
CA LEU A 55 -13.45 -23.23 -11.63
C LEU A 55 -12.79 -24.23 -12.59
N TYR A 56 -11.50 -24.07 -12.86
CA TYR A 56 -10.77 -24.87 -13.84
C TYR A 56 -9.88 -25.98 -13.24
N ARG A 57 -9.57 -25.93 -11.93
CA ARG A 57 -8.64 -26.86 -11.25
C ARG A 57 -8.92 -28.35 -11.44
N ASN A 58 -10.19 -28.74 -11.66
CA ASN A 58 -10.59 -30.15 -11.77
C ASN A 58 -10.98 -30.55 -13.21
N ARG A 59 -10.83 -29.66 -14.20
CA ARG A 59 -11.25 -29.94 -15.59
C ARG A 59 -10.15 -30.55 -16.46
N ASN A 60 -8.89 -30.57 -16.00
CA ASN A 60 -7.77 -31.19 -16.71
C ASN A 60 -7.08 -32.23 -15.79
N VAL A 61 -7.39 -33.51 -15.99
CA VAL A 61 -6.91 -34.65 -15.16
C VAL A 61 -5.65 -35.31 -15.75
N ALA A 62 -5.04 -34.73 -16.79
CA ALA A 62 -3.95 -35.33 -17.58
C ALA A 62 -2.61 -34.57 -17.47
N GLY A 63 -2.35 -33.89 -16.36
CA GLY A 63 -1.10 -33.15 -16.09
C GLY A 63 -0.33 -33.71 -14.89
N PRO A 64 0.99 -33.44 -14.78
CA PRO A 64 1.79 -33.83 -13.61
C PRO A 64 1.17 -33.32 -12.31
N THR A 65 1.26 -34.14 -11.25
CA THR A 65 0.63 -33.82 -9.97
C THR A 65 1.28 -32.57 -9.34
N PRO A 66 0.51 -31.65 -8.72
CA PRO A 66 1.03 -30.40 -8.14
C PRO A 66 2.16 -30.60 -7.12
N ARG A 67 2.25 -31.79 -6.53
CA ARG A 67 3.25 -32.16 -5.54
C ARG A 67 4.67 -32.28 -6.10
N SER A 68 4.85 -32.43 -7.41
CA SER A 68 6.18 -32.48 -8.04
C SER A 68 6.70 -31.12 -8.49
N LEU A 69 5.88 -30.07 -8.45
CA LEU A 69 6.21 -28.74 -8.97
C LEU A 69 6.55 -27.73 -7.85
N TYR A 70 6.23 -28.04 -6.59
CA TYR A 70 6.31 -27.09 -5.48
C TYR A 70 7.29 -27.59 -4.42
N ASN A 71 8.36 -26.83 -4.17
CA ASN A 71 9.24 -27.09 -3.05
C ASN A 71 8.61 -26.53 -1.76
N ILE A 72 7.78 -27.35 -1.12
CA ILE A 72 7.01 -26.98 0.10
C ILE A 72 7.89 -26.30 1.17
N PRO A 73 9.08 -26.82 1.55
CA PRO A 73 9.90 -26.15 2.56
C PRO A 73 10.45 -24.80 2.08
N PHE A 74 10.83 -24.66 0.80
CA PHE A 74 11.34 -23.38 0.28
C PHE A 74 10.25 -22.31 0.25
N THR A 75 9.07 -22.64 -0.31
CA THR A 75 7.89 -21.75 -0.35
C THR A 75 7.45 -21.33 1.06
N SER A 76 7.57 -22.24 2.05
CA SER A 76 7.23 -21.93 3.44
C SER A 76 8.20 -20.93 4.06
N VAL A 77 9.50 -21.04 3.76
CA VAL A 77 10.52 -20.09 4.25
C VAL A 77 10.33 -18.71 3.62
N THR A 78 10.08 -18.62 2.30
CA THR A 78 9.83 -17.33 1.63
C THR A 78 8.56 -16.65 2.16
N SER A 79 7.52 -17.43 2.47
CA SER A 79 6.30 -16.94 3.13
C SER A 79 6.58 -16.42 4.55
N PHE A 80 7.39 -17.13 5.35
CA PHE A 80 7.79 -16.67 6.68
C PHE A 80 8.56 -15.33 6.64
N ILE A 81 9.44 -15.16 5.64
CA ILE A 81 10.16 -13.90 5.40
C ILE A 81 9.17 -12.75 5.13
N LEU A 82 8.13 -12.96 4.32
CA LEU A 82 7.09 -11.95 4.09
C LEU A 82 6.31 -11.61 5.35
N LEU A 83 5.98 -12.60 6.18
CA LEU A 83 5.32 -12.35 7.47
C LEU A 83 6.18 -11.49 8.39
N MET A 84 7.48 -11.76 8.45
CA MET A 84 8.43 -10.93 9.20
C MET A 84 8.55 -9.52 8.61
N SER A 85 8.49 -9.36 7.28
CA SER A 85 8.44 -8.05 6.61
C SER A 85 7.21 -7.23 7.01
N SER A 86 6.05 -7.88 7.15
CA SER A 86 4.83 -7.22 7.66
C SER A 86 5.04 -6.72 9.10
N LEU A 87 5.65 -7.53 9.97
CA LEU A 87 5.97 -7.13 11.33
C LEU A 87 6.93 -5.92 11.37
N THR A 88 7.96 -5.88 10.54
CA THR A 88 8.89 -4.74 10.50
C THR A 88 8.20 -3.45 10.06
N MET A 89 7.22 -3.52 9.15
CA MET A 89 6.43 -2.35 8.76
C MET A 89 5.56 -1.82 9.91
N VAL A 90 4.98 -2.71 10.73
CA VAL A 90 4.23 -2.31 11.94
C VAL A 90 5.16 -1.65 12.97
N LEU A 91 6.37 -2.17 13.16
CA LEU A 91 7.37 -1.55 14.03
C LEU A 91 7.85 -0.19 13.52
N ALA A 92 7.97 -0.02 12.20
CA ALA A 92 8.24 1.28 11.57
C ALA A 92 7.14 2.29 11.92
N LEU A 93 5.87 1.89 11.77
CA LEU A 93 4.72 2.72 12.11
C LEU A 93 4.73 3.12 13.60
N ALA A 94 5.03 2.17 14.49
CA ALA A 94 5.13 2.46 15.92
C ALA A 94 6.28 3.42 16.25
N ALA A 95 7.40 3.36 15.52
CA ALA A 95 8.53 4.27 15.71
C ALA A 95 8.21 5.71 15.28
N ILE A 96 7.56 5.90 14.12
CA ILE A 96 7.20 7.24 13.65
C ILE A 96 6.08 7.88 14.50
N GLN A 97 5.15 7.07 15.02
CA GLN A 97 4.15 7.55 15.98
C GLN A 97 4.76 8.06 17.30
N ARG A 98 5.95 7.55 17.67
CA ARG A 98 6.73 8.01 18.84
C ARG A 98 7.68 9.17 18.50
N GLY A 99 7.69 9.66 17.26
CA GLY A 99 8.62 10.69 16.78
C GLY A 99 10.05 10.20 16.52
N ASP A 100 10.31 8.89 16.58
CA ASP A 100 11.64 8.32 16.37
C ASP A 100 11.93 8.07 14.89
N HIS A 101 12.36 9.12 14.18
CA HIS A 101 12.70 9.08 12.77
C HIS A 101 13.88 8.17 12.44
N ARG A 102 14.81 7.95 13.39
CA ARG A 102 15.97 7.09 13.18
C ARG A 102 15.53 5.62 13.13
N ARG A 103 14.75 5.18 14.12
CA ARG A 103 14.20 3.82 14.13
C ARG A 103 13.22 3.59 12.98
N PHE A 104 12.39 4.57 12.64
CA PHE A 104 11.51 4.49 11.47
C PHE A 104 12.29 4.14 10.18
N ARG A 105 13.38 4.88 9.89
CA ARG A 105 14.21 4.61 8.70
C ARG A 105 14.82 3.22 8.72
N VAL A 106 15.33 2.77 9.86
CA VAL A 106 15.90 1.42 10.01
C VAL A 106 14.85 0.35 9.73
N TRP A 107 13.64 0.48 10.27
CA TRP A 107 12.58 -0.49 10.07
C TRP A 107 12.04 -0.52 8.64
N VAL A 108 11.89 0.64 7.98
CA VAL A 108 11.50 0.69 6.56
C VAL A 108 12.56 0.04 5.67
N LEU A 109 13.84 0.28 5.93
CA LEU A 109 14.93 -0.38 5.20
C LEU A 109 14.93 -1.90 5.44
N ALA A 110 14.65 -2.34 6.67
CA ALA A 110 14.52 -3.77 6.97
C ALA A 110 13.34 -4.41 6.20
N THR A 111 12.18 -3.76 6.15
CA THR A 111 11.02 -4.20 5.34
C THR A 111 11.39 -4.32 3.87
N ALA A 112 12.10 -3.32 3.31
CA ALA A 112 12.54 -3.34 1.92
C ALA A 112 13.55 -4.49 1.65
N ALA A 113 14.47 -4.74 2.59
CA ALA A 113 15.43 -5.84 2.48
C ALA A 113 14.74 -7.21 2.49
N PHE A 114 13.74 -7.43 3.36
CA PHE A 114 12.96 -8.67 3.35
C PHE A 114 12.13 -8.83 2.06
N GLY A 115 11.59 -7.74 1.52
CA GLY A 115 10.92 -7.76 0.21
C GLY A 115 11.87 -8.14 -0.93
N MET A 116 13.10 -7.61 -0.93
CA MET A 116 14.12 -7.96 -1.92
C MET A 116 14.56 -9.42 -1.79
N LEU A 117 14.70 -9.92 -0.56
CA LEU A 117 14.99 -11.33 -0.30
C LEU A 117 13.87 -12.25 -0.81
N PHE A 118 12.61 -11.86 -0.64
CA PHE A 118 11.47 -12.59 -1.19
C PHE A 118 11.51 -12.64 -2.72
N ILE A 119 11.70 -11.49 -3.39
CA ILE A 119 11.80 -11.43 -4.86
C ILE A 119 12.98 -12.30 -5.35
N GLY A 120 14.13 -12.24 -4.67
CA GLY A 120 15.26 -13.10 -4.97
C GLY A 120 14.89 -14.58 -4.90
N GLY A 121 14.18 -15.00 -3.84
CA GLY A 121 13.67 -16.35 -3.71
C GLY A 121 12.77 -16.78 -4.87
N GLN A 122 11.86 -15.91 -5.32
CA GLN A 122 10.96 -16.19 -6.44
C GLN A 122 11.66 -16.21 -7.82
N VAL A 123 12.87 -15.67 -7.95
CA VAL A 123 13.66 -15.75 -9.18
C VAL A 123 14.41 -17.09 -9.28
N PHE A 124 14.75 -17.69 -8.13
CA PHE A 124 15.46 -18.97 -8.07
C PHE A 124 14.53 -20.19 -8.12
N GLU A 125 13.30 -20.06 -7.61
CA GLU A 125 12.23 -21.07 -7.67
C GLU A 125 11.51 -21.04 -9.03
#